data_AF-A0A536XGG4-F1
#
_entry.id   AF-A0A536XGG4-F1
#
_cell.length_a   1.000
_cell.length_b   1.000
_cell.length_c   1.000
_cell.angle_alpha   90.00
_cell.angle_beta   90.00
_cell.angle_gamma   90.00
#
_symmetry.space_group_name_H-M   'P 1'
#
loop_
_entity.id
_entity.type
_entity.pdbx_description
1 polymer ?
#
loop_
_entity_poly.entity_id
_entity_poly.type
_entity_poly.pdbx_seq_one_letter_code
_entity_poly.pdbx_strand_id
1 'polypeptide(L)'
;MNPFDIATALLQGLRRLMAHLTPFVVGLLSLLLTLYLAFESSELHSADMALREYQDWVHERPQEKLYQAWRMYRYEGVLHVQGPPLTQLVEYQKLVEEARLLIVKRHAITNMLQDAAVTRYVPTMFEHHGPEWLQIIAMTANGSGAAELHVETLEPTAAVGPERPGTGLPFVDEWTIKKPADANADCVTPKLMRTVVARRAVGTDAGELDHHMHEIACYLRAIGVSEADYEEPLWSLIYATRTKVNLLVTWLLPALYGLLGSCVFVMRSILLANGGVARRDDARILDLLSLLMRVALGGLAGIIVGWFWVPSAASTSSAISISSVPFGVAFLSGFSIESLFSLLERMSKAVEDPERRNKGK
;
A
#
# COMPACT_ATOMS: atom_id res chain seq x y z
N MET A 1 -57.04 -26.28 5.78
CA MET A 1 -55.68 -26.21 5.20
C MET A 1 -54.75 -25.93 6.35
N ASN A 2 -53.88 -26.89 6.70
CA ASN A 2 -53.09 -26.78 7.93
C ASN A 2 -51.96 -25.75 7.72
N PRO A 3 -51.63 -24.93 8.75
CA PRO A 3 -50.52 -23.97 8.66
C PRO A 3 -49.18 -24.66 8.33
N PHE A 4 -49.04 -25.94 8.67
CA PHE A 4 -47.88 -26.76 8.36
C PHE A 4 -47.70 -27.05 6.86
N ASP A 5 -48.80 -27.20 6.10
CA ASP A 5 -48.75 -27.44 4.65
C ASP A 5 -48.36 -26.16 3.89
N ILE A 6 -48.76 -24.99 4.40
CA ILE A 6 -48.41 -23.69 3.81
C ILE A 6 -46.91 -23.41 4.01
N ALA A 7 -46.39 -23.67 5.21
CA ALA A 7 -44.97 -23.48 5.51
C ALA A 7 -44.08 -24.38 4.63
N THR A 8 -44.45 -25.66 4.45
CA THR A 8 -43.68 -26.61 3.63
C THR A 8 -43.74 -26.28 2.13
N ALA A 9 -44.90 -25.84 1.62
CA ALA A 9 -45.04 -25.37 0.24
C ALA A 9 -44.21 -24.10 -0.04
N LEU A 10 -44.20 -23.14 0.89
CA LEU A 10 -43.35 -21.95 0.81
C LEU A 10 -41.86 -22.32 0.81
N LEU A 11 -41.45 -23.23 1.68
CA LEU A 11 -40.06 -23.68 1.79
C LEU A 11 -39.60 -24.43 0.52
N GLN A 12 -40.47 -25.25 -0.08
CA GLN A 12 -40.20 -25.89 -1.37
C GLN A 12 -40.11 -24.88 -2.52
N GLY A 13 -40.99 -23.87 -2.55
CA GLY A 13 -40.94 -22.78 -3.53
C GLY A 13 -39.63 -22.00 -3.44
N LEU A 14 -39.25 -21.60 -2.23
CA LEU A 14 -37.99 -20.90 -1.96
C LEU A 14 -36.77 -21.75 -2.36
N ARG A 15 -36.83 -23.08 -2.12
CA ARG A 15 -35.76 -24.03 -2.49
C ARG A 15 -35.59 -24.15 -4.01
N ARG A 16 -36.68 -24.18 -4.78
CA ARG A 16 -36.60 -24.19 -6.26
C ARG A 16 -36.03 -22.88 -6.80
N LEU A 17 -36.40 -21.76 -6.18
CA LEU A 17 -35.87 -20.45 -6.54
C LEU A 17 -34.37 -20.37 -6.27
N MET A 18 -33.93 -20.80 -5.09
CA MET A 18 -32.50 -20.89 -4.73
C MET A 18 -31.70 -21.78 -5.69
N ALA A 19 -32.26 -22.90 -6.14
CA ALA A 19 -31.61 -23.80 -7.09
C ALA A 19 -31.36 -23.13 -8.45
N HIS A 20 -32.32 -22.34 -8.95
CA HIS A 20 -32.13 -21.56 -10.16
C HIS A 20 -31.18 -20.37 -9.95
N LEU A 21 -31.12 -19.82 -8.75
CA LEU A 21 -30.27 -18.68 -8.41
C LEU A 21 -28.80 -19.08 -8.23
N THR A 22 -28.52 -20.31 -7.81
CA THR A 22 -27.16 -20.79 -7.48
C THR A 22 -26.11 -20.51 -8.58
N PRO A 23 -26.32 -20.84 -9.87
CA PRO A 23 -25.33 -20.53 -10.91
C PRO A 23 -25.12 -19.03 -11.11
N PHE A 24 -26.16 -18.21 -10.94
CA PHE A 24 -26.05 -16.75 -11.02
C PHE A 24 -25.24 -16.20 -9.84
N VAL A 25 -25.47 -16.72 -8.63
CA VAL A 25 -24.71 -16.33 -7.43
C VAL A 25 -23.23 -16.68 -7.58
N VAL A 26 -22.92 -17.90 -8.06
CA VAL A 26 -21.52 -18.32 -8.27
C VAL A 26 -20.85 -17.47 -9.36
N GLY A 27 -21.55 -17.18 -10.46
CA GLY A 27 -21.05 -16.32 -11.53
C GLY A 27 -20.85 -14.85 -11.09
N LEU A 28 -21.76 -14.32 -10.27
CA LEU A 28 -21.62 -12.99 -9.70
C LEU A 28 -20.44 -12.94 -8.73
N LEU A 29 -20.29 -13.95 -7.87
CA LEU A 29 -19.18 -14.06 -6.92
C LEU A 29 -17.83 -14.13 -7.65
N SER A 30 -17.73 -14.93 -8.72
CA SER A 30 -16.49 -15.03 -9.50
C SER A 30 -16.15 -13.71 -10.22
N LEU A 31 -17.16 -12.99 -10.72
CA LEU A 31 -16.97 -11.66 -11.32
C LEU A 31 -16.49 -10.66 -10.28
N LEU A 32 -17.16 -10.59 -9.12
CA LEU A 32 -16.75 -9.72 -8.00
C LEU A 32 -15.33 -10.03 -7.54
N LEU A 33 -14.98 -11.31 -7.42
CA LEU A 33 -13.64 -11.75 -7.04
C LEU A 33 -12.59 -11.36 -8.08
N THR A 34 -12.90 -11.50 -9.37
CA THR A 34 -12.00 -11.12 -10.47
C THR A 34 -11.79 -9.61 -10.49
N LEU A 35 -12.85 -8.83 -10.30
CA LEU A 35 -12.79 -7.37 -10.21
C LEU A 35 -11.96 -6.93 -8.99
N TYR A 36 -12.17 -7.58 -7.84
CA TYR A 36 -11.39 -7.33 -6.64
C TYR A 36 -9.90 -7.64 -6.84
N LEU A 37 -9.57 -8.78 -7.48
CA LEU A 37 -8.19 -9.14 -7.82
C LEU A 37 -7.55 -8.15 -8.79
N ALA A 38 -8.30 -7.66 -9.79
CA ALA A 38 -7.80 -6.65 -10.72
C ALA A 38 -7.51 -5.32 -10.01
N PHE A 39 -8.37 -4.93 -9.07
CA PHE A 39 -8.18 -3.74 -8.24
C PHE A 39 -6.93 -3.87 -7.35
N GLU A 40 -6.82 -4.96 -6.59
CA GLU A 40 -5.65 -5.25 -5.74
C GLU A 40 -4.35 -5.31 -6.55
N SER A 41 -4.38 -5.88 -7.75
CA SER A 41 -3.21 -5.93 -8.62
C SER A 41 -2.75 -4.53 -9.08
N SER A 42 -3.68 -3.60 -9.25
CA SER A 42 -3.36 -2.21 -9.63
C SER A 42 -2.71 -1.47 -8.46
N GLU A 43 -3.29 -1.59 -7.27
CA GLU A 43 -2.76 -0.98 -6.03
C GLU A 43 -1.37 -1.52 -5.69
N LEU A 44 -1.19 -2.84 -5.81
CA LEU A 44 0.10 -3.50 -5.61
C LEU A 44 1.16 -3.00 -6.59
N HIS A 45 0.78 -2.73 -7.84
CA HIS A 45 1.69 -2.18 -8.84
C HIS A 45 2.12 -0.75 -8.52
N SER A 46 1.19 0.09 -8.06
CA SER A 46 1.49 1.44 -7.58
C SER A 46 2.46 1.42 -6.40
N ALA A 47 2.22 0.56 -5.42
CA ALA A 47 3.09 0.41 -4.25
C ALA A 47 4.51 -0.08 -4.62
N ASP A 48 4.62 -1.03 -5.56
CA ASP A 48 5.91 -1.51 -6.06
C ASP A 48 6.67 -0.42 -6.82
N MET A 49 5.98 0.38 -7.64
CA MET A 49 6.56 1.53 -8.33
C MET A 49 7.11 2.56 -7.34
N ALA A 50 6.33 2.93 -6.32
CA ALA A 50 6.75 3.87 -5.28
C ALA A 50 7.97 3.36 -4.49
N LEU A 51 8.00 2.06 -4.18
CA LEU A 51 9.13 1.44 -3.49
C LEU A 51 10.40 1.41 -4.35
N ARG A 52 10.29 1.21 -5.66
CA ARG A 52 11.43 1.26 -6.60
C ARG A 52 11.97 2.67 -6.73
N GLU A 53 11.10 3.67 -6.93
CA GLU A 53 11.52 5.07 -6.98
C GLU A 53 12.19 5.51 -5.68
N TYR A 54 11.67 5.04 -4.53
CA TYR A 54 12.32 5.25 -3.24
C TYR A 54 13.71 4.61 -3.18
N GLN A 55 13.84 3.34 -3.62
CA GLN A 55 15.14 2.68 -3.65
C GLN A 55 16.13 3.44 -4.53
N ASP A 56 15.72 3.87 -5.72
CA ASP A 56 16.55 4.67 -6.63
C ASP A 56 16.96 6.00 -5.99
N TRP A 57 16.03 6.68 -5.31
CA TRP A 57 16.32 7.90 -4.55
C TRP A 57 17.31 7.66 -3.40
N VAL A 58 17.23 6.55 -2.67
CA VAL A 58 18.21 6.19 -1.63
C VAL A 58 19.59 5.95 -2.23
N HIS A 59 19.67 5.29 -3.39
CA HIS A 59 20.95 5.04 -4.07
C HIS A 59 21.65 6.34 -4.52
N GLU A 60 20.89 7.41 -4.80
CA GLU A 60 21.43 8.73 -5.15
C GLU A 60 22.08 9.47 -3.97
N ARG A 61 22.01 8.92 -2.75
CA ARG A 61 22.59 9.48 -1.50
C ARG A 61 22.26 10.95 -1.27
N PRO A 62 20.97 11.31 -1.18
CA PRO A 62 20.51 12.69 -1.09
C PRO A 62 21.09 13.42 0.13
N GLN A 63 21.30 12.70 1.25
CA GLN A 63 21.89 13.29 2.45
C GLN A 63 23.33 13.73 2.26
N GLU A 64 24.13 12.99 1.49
CA GLU A 64 25.52 13.39 1.22
C GLU A 64 25.56 14.65 0.37
N LYS A 65 24.69 14.75 -0.66
CA LYS A 65 24.59 15.94 -1.51
C LYS A 65 24.08 17.16 -0.74
N LEU A 66 23.05 16.99 0.09
CA LEU A 66 22.50 18.05 0.93
C LEU A 66 23.56 18.55 1.93
N TYR A 67 24.29 17.62 2.57
CA TYR A 67 25.37 17.94 3.49
C TYR A 67 26.53 18.68 2.79
N GLN A 68 26.91 18.26 1.58
CA GLN A 68 27.93 18.95 0.79
C GLN A 68 27.50 20.38 0.42
N ALA A 69 26.24 20.56 -0.01
CA ALA A 69 25.69 21.87 -0.33
C ALA A 69 25.63 22.79 0.91
N TRP A 70 25.15 22.27 2.04
CA TRP A 70 25.14 22.98 3.32
C TRP A 70 26.56 23.35 3.78
N ARG A 71 27.51 22.43 3.66
CA ARG A 71 28.90 22.69 4.03
C ARG A 71 29.51 23.82 3.19
N MET A 72 29.23 23.86 1.89
CA MET A 72 29.67 24.96 1.00
C MET A 72 29.03 26.29 1.39
N TYR A 73 27.74 26.29 1.72
CA TYR A 73 27.04 27.48 2.24
C TYR A 73 27.67 28.00 3.53
N ARG A 74 28.03 27.11 4.46
CA ARG A 74 28.69 27.48 5.73
C ARG A 74 30.06 28.11 5.51
N TYR A 75 30.83 27.63 4.54
CA TYR A 75 32.16 28.20 4.24
C TYR A 75 32.08 29.66 3.80
N GLU A 76 31.02 30.07 3.07
CA GLU A 76 30.79 31.47 2.70
C GLU A 76 30.57 32.35 3.95
N GLY A 77 29.77 31.85 4.90
CA GLY A 77 29.51 32.55 6.16
C GLY A 77 30.75 32.75 7.03
N VAL A 78 31.64 31.74 7.09
CA VAL A 78 32.84 31.79 7.94
C VAL A 78 33.94 32.68 7.35
N LEU A 79 34.18 32.60 6.04
CA LEU A 79 35.34 33.26 5.42
C LEU A 79 35.19 34.77 5.26
N HIS A 80 34.00 35.35 5.43
CA HIS A 80 33.72 36.77 5.19
C HIS A 80 34.16 37.27 3.80
N VAL A 81 34.46 36.35 2.87
CA VAL A 81 34.78 36.65 1.48
C VAL A 81 33.44 36.77 0.77
N GLN A 82 33.24 37.86 0.04
CA GLN A 82 32.05 38.07 -0.78
C GLN A 82 32.07 37.08 -1.95
N GLY A 83 31.51 35.88 -1.71
CA GLY A 83 31.27 34.86 -2.70
C GLY A 83 32.41 33.85 -2.89
N PRO A 84 32.08 32.61 -3.30
CA PRO A 84 33.08 31.67 -3.77
C PRO A 84 33.80 32.22 -5.01
N PRO A 85 35.05 31.81 -5.29
CA PRO A 85 35.69 32.15 -6.56
C PRO A 85 34.76 31.78 -7.72
N LEU A 86 34.67 32.63 -8.76
CA LEU A 86 33.70 32.45 -9.88
C LEU A 86 33.68 31.02 -10.44
N THR A 87 34.82 30.33 -10.41
CA THR A 87 34.98 28.94 -10.86
C THR A 87 34.22 27.92 -10.00
N GLN A 88 34.05 28.17 -8.70
CA GLN A 88 33.30 27.32 -7.77
C GLN A 88 31.82 27.69 -7.67
N LEU A 89 31.44 28.91 -8.08
CA LEU A 89 30.04 29.35 -8.06
C LEU A 89 29.15 28.46 -8.93
N VAL A 90 29.65 28.05 -10.11
CA VAL A 90 28.91 27.17 -11.04
C VAL A 90 28.69 25.78 -10.42
N GLU A 91 29.71 25.22 -9.77
CA GLU A 91 29.60 23.92 -9.12
C GLU A 91 28.65 23.97 -7.91
N TYR A 92 28.71 25.05 -7.14
CA TYR A 92 27.78 25.28 -6.03
C TYR A 92 26.34 25.42 -6.52
N GLN A 93 26.08 26.24 -7.54
CA GLN A 93 24.73 26.39 -8.11
C GLN A 93 24.19 25.05 -8.61
N LYS A 94 25.05 24.24 -9.26
CA LYS A 94 24.68 22.89 -9.69
C LYS A 94 24.32 21.99 -8.50
N LEU A 95 25.10 22.00 -7.42
CA LEU A 95 24.80 21.24 -6.20
C LEU A 95 23.49 21.67 -5.53
N VAL A 96 23.21 22.97 -5.49
CA VAL A 96 21.95 23.52 -4.94
C VAL A 96 20.76 23.10 -5.79
N GLU A 97 20.87 23.16 -7.11
CA GLU A 97 19.80 22.71 -8.02
C GLU A 97 19.59 21.18 -7.94
N GLU A 98 20.66 20.40 -7.86
CA GLU A 98 20.56 18.94 -7.61
C GLU A 98 19.88 18.64 -6.27
N ALA A 99 20.22 19.39 -5.21
CA ALA A 99 19.60 19.24 -3.91
C ALA A 99 18.10 19.61 -3.94
N ARG A 100 17.73 20.70 -4.62
CA ARG A 100 16.32 21.09 -4.81
C ARG A 100 15.54 20.01 -5.54
N LEU A 101 16.10 19.49 -6.64
CA LEU A 101 15.48 18.43 -7.43
C LEU A 101 15.27 17.15 -6.59
N LEU A 102 16.23 16.79 -5.74
CA LEU A 102 16.11 15.65 -4.83
C LEU A 102 15.01 15.83 -3.77
N ILE A 103 14.77 17.05 -3.31
CA ILE A 103 13.72 17.36 -2.34
C ILE A 103 12.34 17.29 -3.01
N VAL A 104 12.20 17.85 -4.21
CA VAL A 104 10.96 17.71 -5.01
C VAL A 104 10.68 16.23 -5.31
N LYS A 105 11.71 15.46 -5.67
CA LYS A 105 11.61 14.01 -5.87
C LYS A 105 11.19 13.29 -4.59
N ARG A 106 11.73 13.65 -3.42
CA ARG A 106 11.29 13.11 -2.12
C ARG A 106 9.80 13.35 -1.90
N HIS A 107 9.28 14.54 -2.18
CA HIS A 107 7.85 14.84 -2.02
C HIS A 107 6.97 14.00 -2.92
N ALA A 108 7.35 13.85 -4.19
CA ALA A 108 6.62 12.99 -5.11
C ALA A 108 6.55 11.54 -4.58
N ILE A 109 7.68 11.01 -4.10
CA ILE A 109 7.76 9.67 -3.51
C ILE A 109 6.92 9.56 -2.23
N THR A 110 6.98 10.56 -1.34
CA THR A 110 6.16 10.58 -0.12
C THR A 110 4.68 10.57 -0.46
N ASN A 111 4.24 11.37 -1.42
CA ASN A 111 2.83 11.40 -1.85
C ASN A 111 2.40 10.07 -2.45
N MET A 112 3.24 9.44 -3.28
CA MET A 112 2.98 8.10 -3.82
C MET A 112 2.90 7.03 -2.72
N LEU A 113 3.84 7.07 -1.77
CA LEU A 113 3.86 6.14 -0.64
C LEU A 113 2.66 6.37 0.29
N GLN A 114 2.21 7.60 0.46
CA GLN A 114 1.07 7.94 1.29
C GLN A 114 -0.23 7.47 0.65
N ASP A 115 -0.40 7.68 -0.67
CA ASP A 115 -1.55 7.15 -1.41
C ASP A 115 -1.55 5.61 -1.39
N ALA A 116 -0.39 4.97 -1.56
CA ALA A 116 -0.24 3.52 -1.45
C ALA A 116 -0.42 2.99 0.00
N ALA A 117 -0.11 3.79 1.01
CA ALA A 117 -0.25 3.41 2.41
C ALA A 117 -1.69 3.55 2.89
N VAL A 118 -2.51 4.42 2.32
CA VAL A 118 -3.93 4.52 2.66
C VAL A 118 -4.65 3.33 2.03
N THR A 119 -4.81 2.27 2.82
CA THR A 119 -5.54 1.05 2.43
C THR A 119 -6.98 1.39 2.15
N ARG A 120 -7.33 1.50 0.86
CA ARG A 120 -8.72 1.52 0.42
C ARG A 120 -9.19 0.07 0.27
N TYR A 121 -9.77 -0.47 1.34
CA TYR A 121 -10.39 -1.81 1.30
C TYR A 121 -11.59 -1.84 0.35
N VAL A 122 -12.21 -0.68 0.14
CA VAL A 122 -13.34 -0.52 -0.77
C VAL A 122 -12.93 0.41 -1.92
N PRO A 123 -13.08 -0.02 -3.19
CA PRO A 123 -12.79 0.79 -4.36
C PRO A 123 -13.54 2.14 -4.33
N THR A 124 -12.88 3.23 -4.73
CA THR A 124 -13.45 4.60 -4.73
C THR A 124 -14.72 4.73 -5.58
N MET A 125 -14.88 3.89 -6.60
CA MET A 125 -16.10 3.80 -7.39
C MET A 125 -17.33 3.47 -6.53
N PHE A 126 -17.17 2.70 -5.45
CA PHE A 126 -18.26 2.41 -4.52
C PHE A 126 -18.53 3.55 -3.55
N GLU A 127 -17.54 4.39 -3.27
CA GLU A 127 -17.71 5.59 -2.45
C GLU A 127 -18.52 6.66 -3.20
N HIS A 128 -18.31 6.80 -4.51
CA HIS A 128 -19.03 7.81 -5.31
C HIS A 128 -20.30 7.28 -5.99
N HIS A 129 -20.34 6.01 -6.40
CA HIS A 129 -21.43 5.44 -7.20
C HIS A 129 -22.13 4.27 -6.51
N GLY A 130 -21.70 3.90 -5.29
CA GLY A 130 -22.36 2.84 -4.53
C GLY A 130 -23.69 3.33 -3.92
N PRO A 131 -24.61 2.42 -3.59
CA PRO A 131 -25.77 2.75 -2.78
C PRO A 131 -25.34 3.28 -1.40
N GLU A 132 -26.13 4.16 -0.77
CA GLU A 132 -25.76 4.88 0.48
C GLU A 132 -25.19 3.95 1.57
N TRP A 133 -25.81 2.79 1.80
CA TRP A 133 -25.32 1.84 2.81
C TRP A 133 -23.89 1.35 2.55
N LEU A 134 -23.51 1.24 1.28
CA LEU A 134 -22.20 0.77 0.85
C LEU A 134 -21.18 1.92 0.91
N GLN A 135 -21.61 3.16 0.67
CA GLN A 135 -20.80 4.35 0.91
C GLN A 135 -20.45 4.50 2.40
N ILE A 136 -21.42 4.29 3.30
CA ILE A 136 -21.19 4.34 4.75
C ILE A 136 -20.15 3.29 5.15
N ILE A 137 -20.30 2.04 4.67
CA ILE A 137 -19.33 0.98 4.93
C ILE A 137 -17.96 1.34 4.35
N ALA A 138 -17.89 1.89 3.14
CA ALA A 138 -16.64 2.34 2.52
C ALA A 138 -15.95 3.42 3.36
N MET A 139 -16.68 4.44 3.82
CA MET A 139 -16.14 5.52 4.65
C MET A 139 -15.68 5.01 6.03
N THR A 140 -16.42 4.06 6.60
CA THR A 140 -16.08 3.48 7.91
C THR A 140 -14.85 2.56 7.77
N ALA A 141 -14.79 1.76 6.70
CA ALA A 141 -13.72 0.80 6.46
C ALA A 141 -12.42 1.46 5.99
N ASN A 142 -12.50 2.54 5.21
CA ASN A 142 -11.34 3.31 4.75
C ASN A 142 -10.83 4.30 5.83
N GLY A 143 -11.44 4.32 7.02
CA GLY A 143 -10.96 5.09 8.17
C GLY A 143 -11.25 6.60 8.10
N SER A 144 -11.98 7.07 7.08
CA SER A 144 -12.34 8.50 6.94
C SER A 144 -13.38 8.96 7.97
N GLY A 145 -14.06 8.03 8.67
CA GLY A 145 -15.07 8.35 9.68
C GLY A 145 -14.65 8.26 11.15
N ALA A 146 -13.45 7.77 11.48
CA ALA A 146 -13.07 7.48 12.87
C ALA A 146 -11.77 8.15 13.36
N ALA A 147 -11.10 8.92 12.50
CA ALA A 147 -9.87 9.64 12.84
C ALA A 147 -10.06 11.16 12.88
N GLU A 148 -11.20 11.62 13.37
CA GLU A 148 -11.27 12.92 14.07
C GLU A 148 -10.82 12.72 15.53
N LEU A 149 -9.68 12.05 15.72
CA LEU A 149 -8.92 12.17 16.95
C LEU A 149 -8.17 13.49 16.78
N HIS A 150 -8.71 14.55 17.41
CA HIS A 150 -8.14 15.88 17.52
C HIS A 150 -6.61 15.89 17.46
N VAL A 151 -6.06 16.08 16.26
CA VAL A 151 -4.78 16.74 16.08
C VAL A 151 -5.16 18.20 15.99
N GLU A 152 -4.83 18.94 17.03
CA GLU A 152 -5.02 20.38 17.16
C GLU A 152 -4.14 21.07 16.11
N THR A 153 -4.65 21.12 14.88
CA THR A 153 -4.08 21.91 13.80
C THR A 153 -4.32 23.37 14.14
N LEU A 154 -3.24 24.07 14.48
CA LEU A 154 -3.20 25.53 14.55
C LEU A 154 -3.70 26.12 13.23
N GLU A 155 -4.83 26.84 13.28
CA GLU A 155 -5.32 27.69 12.21
C GLU A 155 -4.28 28.76 11.84
N PRO A 156 -3.93 28.93 10.56
CA PRO A 156 -3.53 30.23 10.05
C PRO A 156 -4.79 30.95 9.55
N THR A 157 -5.23 31.92 10.34
CA THR A 157 -6.16 32.95 9.89
C THR A 157 -5.48 33.80 8.81
N ALA A 158 -5.96 33.71 7.57
CA ALA A 158 -5.90 34.84 6.63
C ALA A 158 -6.86 34.62 5.46
N ALA A 159 -7.88 35.47 5.40
CA ALA A 159 -8.82 35.61 4.32
C ALA A 159 -8.19 36.27 3.09
N VAL A 160 -8.38 35.71 1.88
CA VAL A 160 -8.47 36.48 0.61
C VAL A 160 -9.35 35.69 -0.37
N GLY A 161 -10.32 36.38 -0.97
CA GLY A 161 -11.31 35.84 -1.92
C GLY A 161 -10.79 35.57 -3.34
N PRO A 162 -11.69 35.16 -4.26
CA PRO A 162 -11.31 34.42 -5.48
C PRO A 162 -11.32 35.29 -6.74
N GLU A 163 -10.30 35.15 -7.59
CA GLU A 163 -10.43 35.35 -9.04
C GLU A 163 -9.50 34.38 -9.81
N ARG A 164 -10.12 33.54 -10.65
CA ARG A 164 -9.54 32.98 -11.90
C ARG A 164 -9.83 34.00 -13.01
N PRO A 165 -9.10 34.08 -14.16
CA PRO A 165 -8.60 32.92 -14.92
C PRO A 165 -7.27 33.14 -15.68
N GLY A 166 -6.76 32.09 -16.34
CA GLY A 166 -5.81 32.26 -17.45
C GLY A 166 -4.75 31.16 -17.59
N THR A 167 -5.03 30.19 -18.44
CA THR A 167 -4.05 29.25 -19.00
C THR A 167 -3.00 29.97 -19.83
N GLY A 168 -1.73 29.87 -19.43
CA GLY A 168 -0.57 30.27 -20.22
C GLY A 168 0.70 29.92 -19.45
N LEU A 169 1.40 28.87 -19.89
CA LEU A 169 2.75 28.55 -19.42
C LEU A 169 3.71 29.66 -19.88
N PRO A 170 4.42 30.36 -18.99
CA PRO A 170 5.52 31.22 -19.41
C PRO A 170 6.81 30.41 -19.46
N PHE A 171 7.47 30.57 -20.60
CA PHE A 171 8.87 30.30 -20.86
C PHE A 171 9.75 31.00 -19.80
N VAL A 172 10.70 30.24 -19.26
CA VAL A 172 11.59 30.66 -18.17
C VAL A 172 12.78 31.41 -18.74
N ASP A 173 12.71 32.74 -18.77
CA ASP A 173 13.88 33.60 -18.89
C ASP A 173 14.06 34.41 -17.60
N GLU A 174 15.28 34.35 -17.07
CA GLU A 174 15.83 35.28 -16.08
C GLU A 174 15.25 35.24 -14.65
N TRP A 175 15.61 34.19 -13.91
CA TRP A 175 15.49 34.15 -12.44
C TRP A 175 16.52 35.09 -11.79
N THR A 176 16.23 36.38 -11.77
CA THR A 176 16.75 37.23 -10.69
C THR A 176 16.09 36.79 -9.39
N ILE A 177 16.89 36.32 -8.44
CA ILE A 177 16.45 35.90 -7.11
C ILE A 177 15.78 37.12 -6.45
N LYS A 178 14.46 37.23 -6.58
CA LYS A 178 13.65 38.16 -5.80
C LYS A 178 13.72 37.64 -4.37
N LYS A 179 14.54 38.28 -3.54
CA LYS A 179 14.60 38.00 -2.10
C LYS A 179 13.16 38.05 -1.56
N PRO A 180 12.63 36.98 -0.97
CA PRO A 180 11.36 37.05 -0.26
C PRO A 180 11.55 38.09 0.86
N ALA A 181 10.84 39.21 0.76
CA ALA A 181 11.11 40.40 1.57
C ALA A 181 10.64 40.23 3.03
N ASP A 182 9.83 39.22 3.34
CA ASP A 182 9.04 39.23 4.58
C ASP A 182 9.20 37.96 5.44
N ALA A 183 9.92 36.93 4.98
CA ALA A 183 10.04 35.64 5.68
C ALA A 183 11.32 35.47 6.52
N ASN A 184 12.09 36.55 6.71
CA ASN A 184 13.54 36.44 6.93
C ASN A 184 14.06 37.10 8.22
N ALA A 185 13.21 37.43 9.19
CA ALA A 185 13.65 38.10 10.42
C ALA A 185 14.41 37.18 11.39
N ASP A 186 14.07 35.88 11.43
CA ASP A 186 14.67 34.93 12.38
C ASP A 186 15.88 34.18 11.79
N CYS A 187 15.94 34.01 10.47
CA CYS A 187 17.09 33.38 9.78
C CYS A 187 18.16 34.38 9.33
N VAL A 188 18.14 35.61 9.87
CA VAL A 188 19.21 36.58 9.64
C VAL A 188 20.50 35.97 10.18
N THR A 189 21.37 35.56 9.26
CA THR A 189 22.79 35.26 9.52
C THR A 189 23.28 36.19 10.63
N PRO A 190 23.94 35.69 11.70
CA PRO A 190 24.35 36.52 12.83
C PRO A 190 25.42 37.52 12.38
N LYS A 191 24.99 38.59 11.71
CA LYS A 191 25.74 39.83 11.63
C LYS A 191 25.69 40.37 13.05
N LEU A 192 26.85 40.29 13.70
CA LEU A 192 27.19 40.82 15.02
C LEU A 192 27.02 39.88 16.22
N MET A 193 27.63 38.70 16.19
CA MET A 193 28.34 38.20 17.39
C MET A 193 29.74 38.85 17.47
N ARG A 194 29.77 40.18 17.46
CA ARG A 194 30.96 40.94 17.84
C ARG A 194 30.71 41.37 19.28
N THR A 195 31.53 40.82 20.20
CA THR A 195 31.48 41.00 21.66
C THR A 195 30.28 40.25 22.27
N VAL A 196 30.46 39.16 23.00
CA VAL A 196 31.17 39.09 24.28
C VAL A 196 31.78 37.69 24.42
N VAL A 197 33.11 37.64 24.51
CA VAL A 197 33.85 36.49 25.02
C VAL A 197 33.60 36.43 26.53
N ALA A 198 32.45 35.86 26.93
CA ALA A 198 32.24 35.40 28.29
C ALA A 198 32.55 33.90 28.30
N ARG A 199 33.78 33.59 28.72
CA ARG A 199 34.21 32.23 29.08
C ARG A 199 33.28 31.64 30.14
N ARG A 200 32.98 30.34 29.98
CA ARG A 200 32.22 29.39 30.84
C ARG A 200 30.71 29.41 30.60
N ALA A 201 30.04 28.28 30.38
CA ALA A 201 30.31 26.95 30.93
C ALA A 201 30.27 25.84 29.86
N VAL A 202 31.14 24.85 30.07
CA VAL A 202 31.10 23.53 29.45
C VAL A 202 29.82 22.83 29.89
N GLY A 203 29.11 22.23 28.93
CA GLY A 203 28.35 21.00 29.16
C GLY A 203 26.83 21.14 29.19
N THR A 204 26.23 21.18 28.00
CA THR A 204 25.16 20.26 27.62
C THR A 204 25.23 20.06 26.10
N ASP A 205 25.53 18.84 25.64
CA ASP A 205 25.56 18.47 24.21
C ASP A 205 24.25 18.83 23.47
N ALA A 206 23.16 19.00 24.23
CA ALA A 206 21.86 19.44 23.73
C ALA A 206 21.88 20.85 23.09
N GLY A 207 22.68 21.79 23.60
CA GLY A 207 22.71 23.16 23.07
C GLY A 207 23.45 23.29 21.74
N GLU A 208 24.46 22.43 21.51
CA GLU A 208 25.19 22.38 20.24
C GLU A 208 24.36 21.73 19.14
N LEU A 209 23.57 20.70 19.49
CA LEU A 209 22.64 20.07 18.57
C LEU A 209 21.51 21.02 18.12
N ASP A 210 20.91 21.75 19.06
CA ASP A 210 19.82 22.69 18.77
C ASP A 210 20.29 23.83 17.85
N HIS A 211 21.49 24.36 18.10
CA HIS A 211 22.10 25.35 17.22
C HIS A 211 22.35 24.81 15.81
N HIS A 212 22.83 23.56 15.70
CA HIS A 212 23.02 22.90 14.41
C HIS A 212 21.70 22.66 13.67
N MET A 213 20.63 22.26 14.36
CA MET A 213 19.32 22.10 13.76
C MET A 213 18.77 23.42 13.23
N HIS A 214 18.93 24.51 14.00
CA HIS A 214 18.51 25.83 13.57
C HIS A 214 19.28 26.35 12.33
N GLU A 215 20.62 26.15 12.28
CA GLU A 215 21.42 26.49 11.09
C GLU A 215 20.92 25.74 9.83
N ILE A 216 20.58 24.45 9.97
CA ILE A 216 20.07 23.64 8.86
C ILE A 216 18.68 24.14 8.44
N ALA A 217 17.77 24.41 9.38
CA ALA A 217 16.43 24.92 9.09
C ALA A 217 16.49 26.23 8.29
N CYS A 218 17.38 27.15 8.67
CA CYS A 218 17.56 28.40 7.93
C CYS A 218 18.14 28.20 6.53
N TYR A 219 19.09 27.27 6.35
CA TYR A 219 19.57 26.89 5.02
C TYR A 219 18.45 26.31 4.14
N LEU A 220 17.63 25.40 4.69
CA LEU A 220 16.49 24.81 4.00
C LEU A 220 15.48 25.89 3.57
N ARG A 221 15.18 26.84 4.46
CA ARG A 221 14.32 27.98 4.15
C ARG A 221 14.90 28.87 3.05
N ALA A 222 16.22 29.08 3.05
CA ALA A 222 16.91 29.87 2.03
C ALA A 222 16.87 29.22 0.64
N ILE A 223 16.88 27.89 0.56
CA ILE A 223 16.72 27.16 -0.71
C ILE A 223 15.24 27.01 -1.14
N GLY A 224 14.29 27.44 -0.30
CA GLY A 224 12.85 27.44 -0.59
C GLY A 224 12.10 26.19 -0.13
N VAL A 225 12.64 25.45 0.84
CA VAL A 225 12.09 24.17 1.33
C VAL A 225 11.42 24.41 2.68
N SER A 226 10.21 23.87 2.86
CA SER A 226 9.48 23.98 4.13
C SER A 226 10.09 23.06 5.18
N GLU A 227 10.10 23.51 6.44
CA GLU A 227 10.63 22.74 7.57
C GLU A 227 9.78 21.47 7.85
N ALA A 228 8.46 21.58 7.64
CA ALA A 228 7.51 20.47 7.78
C ALA A 228 7.84 19.27 6.88
N ASP A 229 8.47 19.51 5.73
CA ASP A 229 8.76 18.47 4.75
C ASP A 229 9.96 17.59 5.16
N TYR A 230 10.77 18.07 6.11
CA TYR A 230 11.98 17.37 6.55
C TYR A 230 11.71 16.38 7.69
N GLU A 231 10.80 16.74 8.61
CA GLU A 231 10.57 16.00 9.85
C GLU A 231 9.76 14.70 9.69
N GLU A 232 8.93 14.58 8.65
CA GLU A 232 8.13 13.38 8.41
C GLU A 232 9.04 12.14 8.26
N PRO A 233 8.98 11.17 9.19
CA PRO A 233 9.86 10.01 9.19
C PRO A 233 9.41 9.02 8.11
N LEU A 234 9.95 9.18 6.91
CA LEU A 234 9.65 8.36 5.72
C LEU A 234 9.80 6.84 5.99
N TRP A 235 10.65 6.46 6.95
CA TRP A 235 10.82 5.08 7.41
C TRP A 235 9.54 4.43 7.97
N SER A 236 8.70 5.18 8.69
CA SER A 236 7.44 4.64 9.24
C SER A 236 6.49 4.26 8.11
N LEU A 237 6.39 5.12 7.09
CA LEU A 237 5.57 4.93 5.90
C LEU A 237 6.06 3.73 5.08
N ILE A 238 7.37 3.62 4.84
CA ILE A 238 7.95 2.46 4.14
C ILE A 238 7.65 1.17 4.89
N TYR A 239 7.84 1.16 6.21
CA TYR A 239 7.60 -0.05 7.01
C TYR A 239 6.12 -0.46 6.94
N ALA A 240 5.21 0.50 7.04
CA ALA A 240 3.78 0.27 6.88
C ALA A 240 3.46 -0.29 5.49
N THR A 241 3.91 0.35 4.42
CA THR A 241 3.67 -0.08 3.02
C THR A 241 4.27 -1.46 2.75
N ARG A 242 5.51 -1.72 3.18
CA ARG A 242 6.18 -3.01 2.97
C ARG A 242 5.48 -4.14 3.72
N THR A 243 5.07 -3.91 4.96
CA THR A 243 4.33 -4.91 5.74
C THR A 243 2.99 -5.22 5.08
N LYS A 244 2.29 -4.20 4.58
CA LYS A 244 1.03 -4.36 3.84
C LYS A 244 1.20 -5.16 2.56
N VAL A 245 2.13 -4.76 1.70
CA VAL A 245 2.47 -5.46 0.46
C VAL A 245 2.83 -6.92 0.75
N ASN A 246 3.64 -7.16 1.79
CA ASN A 246 4.03 -8.52 2.16
C ASN A 246 2.84 -9.37 2.62
N LEU A 247 1.92 -8.81 3.41
CA LEU A 247 0.70 -9.49 3.83
C LEU A 247 -0.22 -9.80 2.63
N LEU A 248 -0.43 -8.83 1.74
CA LEU A 248 -1.23 -8.98 0.53
C LEU A 248 -0.68 -10.09 -0.38
N VAL A 249 0.60 -10.04 -0.69
CA VAL A 249 1.25 -10.99 -1.61
C VAL A 249 1.37 -12.39 -1.00
N THR A 250 1.64 -12.49 0.30
CA THR A 250 1.88 -13.79 0.94
C THR A 250 0.59 -14.50 1.36
N TRP A 251 -0.45 -13.75 1.74
CA TRP A 251 -1.66 -14.30 2.34
C TRP A 251 -2.88 -14.10 1.46
N LEU A 252 -3.17 -12.85 1.10
CA LEU A 252 -4.45 -12.51 0.49
C LEU A 252 -4.52 -12.94 -0.98
N LEU A 253 -3.51 -12.61 -1.78
CA LEU A 253 -3.49 -12.98 -3.20
C LEU A 253 -3.59 -14.50 -3.39
N PRO A 254 -2.74 -15.34 -2.79
CA PRO A 254 -2.82 -16.79 -2.98
C PRO A 254 -4.17 -17.36 -2.53
N ALA A 255 -4.77 -16.81 -1.46
CA ALA A 255 -6.12 -17.19 -1.04
C ALA A 255 -7.16 -16.88 -2.10
N LEU A 256 -7.17 -15.67 -2.65
CA LEU A 256 -8.13 -15.22 -3.66
C LEU A 256 -7.98 -15.98 -4.98
N TYR A 257 -6.74 -16.23 -5.42
CA TYR A 257 -6.47 -17.05 -6.60
C TYR A 257 -6.92 -18.50 -6.41
N GLY A 258 -6.69 -19.09 -5.23
CA GLY A 258 -7.21 -20.43 -4.89
C GLY A 258 -8.74 -20.48 -4.83
N LEU A 259 -9.36 -19.44 -4.28
CA LEU A 259 -10.82 -19.29 -4.22
C LEU A 259 -11.41 -19.19 -5.63
N LEU A 260 -10.78 -18.41 -6.52
CA LEU A 260 -11.17 -18.27 -7.92
C LEU A 260 -11.07 -19.61 -8.66
N GLY A 261 -9.99 -20.36 -8.45
CA GLY A 261 -9.82 -21.72 -8.98
C GLY A 261 -10.95 -22.65 -8.55
N SER A 262 -11.33 -22.61 -7.27
CA SER A 262 -12.45 -23.41 -6.77
C SER A 262 -13.80 -22.96 -7.31
N CYS A 263 -14.03 -21.65 -7.51
CA CYS A 263 -15.26 -21.15 -8.13
C CYS A 263 -15.41 -21.65 -9.58
N VAL A 264 -14.32 -21.65 -10.36
CA VAL A 264 -14.33 -22.20 -11.72
C VAL A 264 -14.61 -23.70 -11.72
N PHE A 265 -14.02 -24.44 -10.77
CA PHE A 265 -14.29 -25.87 -10.61
C PHE A 265 -15.77 -26.15 -10.31
N VAL A 266 -16.37 -25.39 -9.40
CA VAL A 266 -17.81 -25.47 -9.07
C VAL A 266 -18.67 -25.14 -10.30
N MET A 267 -18.33 -24.09 -11.04
CA MET A 267 -19.07 -23.73 -12.24
C MET A 267 -19.04 -24.85 -13.28
N ARG A 268 -17.88 -25.52 -13.45
CA ARG A 268 -17.74 -26.70 -14.29
C ARG A 268 -18.57 -27.88 -13.80
N SER A 269 -18.60 -28.15 -12.49
CA SER A 269 -19.35 -29.29 -11.95
C SER A 269 -20.85 -29.12 -12.14
N ILE A 270 -21.38 -27.89 -12.01
CA ILE A 270 -22.78 -27.56 -12.27
C ILE A 270 -23.12 -27.74 -13.76
N LEU A 271 -22.24 -27.29 -14.67
CA LEU A 271 -22.44 -27.47 -16.12
C LEU A 271 -22.49 -28.96 -16.51
N LEU A 272 -21.63 -29.79 -15.92
CA LEU A 272 -21.63 -31.24 -16.15
C LEU A 272 -22.87 -31.92 -15.54
N ALA A 273 -23.29 -31.48 -14.35
CA ALA A 273 -24.48 -32.02 -13.69
C ALA A 273 -25.78 -31.71 -14.43
N ASN A 274 -25.88 -30.55 -15.09
CA ASN A 274 -27.04 -30.20 -15.91
C ASN A 274 -27.10 -30.96 -17.26
N GLY A 275 -25.98 -31.56 -17.70
CA GLY A 275 -25.86 -32.26 -18.97
C GLY A 275 -26.29 -33.74 -18.94
N GLY A 276 -26.47 -34.34 -17.76
CA GLY A 276 -26.87 -35.74 -17.67
C GLY A 276 -27.12 -36.22 -16.24
N VAL A 277 -28.33 -36.74 -16.02
CA VAL A 277 -28.80 -37.48 -14.83
C VAL A 277 -29.33 -36.61 -13.69
N ALA A 278 -30.66 -36.58 -13.64
CA ALA A 278 -31.50 -36.08 -12.54
C ALA A 278 -30.99 -36.57 -11.17
N ARG A 279 -30.49 -35.64 -10.34
CA ARG A 279 -30.05 -35.93 -8.97
C ARG A 279 -31.08 -35.44 -7.95
N ARG A 280 -31.53 -36.42 -7.14
CA ARG A 280 -32.57 -36.37 -6.09
C ARG A 280 -32.52 -35.11 -5.22
N ASP A 281 -33.70 -34.60 -4.89
CA ASP A 281 -33.92 -33.26 -4.35
C ASP A 281 -33.51 -33.08 -2.87
N ASP A 282 -33.38 -34.14 -2.06
CA ASP A 282 -33.18 -34.01 -0.61
C ASP A 282 -31.75 -33.71 -0.15
N ALA A 283 -30.72 -34.03 -0.95
CA ALA A 283 -29.31 -33.85 -0.55
C ALA A 283 -28.78 -32.41 -0.69
N ARG A 284 -29.59 -31.46 -1.17
CA ARG A 284 -29.11 -30.18 -1.72
C ARG A 284 -28.73 -29.07 -0.70
N ILE A 285 -29.24 -29.12 0.52
CA ILE A 285 -28.82 -28.15 1.57
C ILE A 285 -27.42 -28.51 2.08
N LEU A 286 -27.14 -29.80 2.27
CA LEU A 286 -25.78 -30.30 2.46
C LEU A 286 -24.87 -29.96 1.28
N ASP A 287 -25.42 -29.90 0.07
CA ASP A 287 -24.67 -29.59 -1.15
C ASP A 287 -24.21 -28.13 -1.19
N LEU A 288 -25.04 -27.15 -0.79
CA LEU A 288 -24.61 -25.75 -0.67
C LEU A 288 -23.53 -25.55 0.39
N LEU A 289 -23.70 -26.15 1.58
CA LEU A 289 -22.70 -26.07 2.65
C LEU A 289 -21.40 -26.78 2.22
N SER A 290 -21.50 -27.94 1.59
CA SER A 290 -20.37 -28.68 1.00
C SER A 290 -19.66 -27.85 -0.05
N LEU A 291 -20.40 -27.15 -0.91
CA LEU A 291 -19.89 -26.32 -1.99
C LEU A 291 -19.20 -25.05 -1.43
N LEU A 292 -19.75 -24.43 -0.39
CA LEU A 292 -19.09 -23.35 0.33
C LEU A 292 -17.81 -23.82 1.03
N MET A 293 -17.85 -24.96 1.71
CA MET A 293 -16.68 -25.57 2.35
C MET A 293 -15.60 -25.90 1.32
N ARG A 294 -15.97 -26.37 0.12
CA ARG A 294 -15.03 -26.61 -0.98
C ARG A 294 -14.37 -25.32 -1.47
N VAL A 295 -15.14 -24.25 -1.63
CA VAL A 295 -14.61 -22.93 -2.02
C VAL A 295 -13.66 -22.38 -0.97
N ALA A 296 -14.03 -22.49 0.32
CA ALA A 296 -13.16 -22.09 1.43
C ALA A 296 -11.87 -22.93 1.50
N LEU A 297 -11.98 -24.24 1.29
CA LEU A 297 -10.82 -25.15 1.23
C LEU A 297 -9.91 -24.87 0.02
N GLY A 298 -10.47 -24.47 -1.12
CA GLY A 298 -9.70 -24.03 -2.29
C GLY A 298 -8.90 -22.76 -2.00
N GLY A 299 -9.48 -21.80 -1.27
CA GLY A 299 -8.76 -20.62 -0.79
C GLY A 299 -7.63 -20.97 0.18
N LEU A 300 -7.90 -21.86 1.14
CA LEU A 300 -6.89 -22.34 2.09
C LEU A 300 -5.74 -23.10 1.41
N ALA A 301 -6.05 -23.92 0.40
CA ALA A 301 -5.04 -24.59 -0.42
C ALA A 301 -4.17 -23.58 -1.21
N GLY A 302 -4.77 -22.48 -1.67
CA GLY A 302 -4.04 -21.36 -2.27
C GLY A 302 -3.05 -20.71 -1.30
N ILE A 303 -3.45 -20.46 -0.05
CA ILE A 303 -2.57 -19.93 1.01
C ILE A 303 -1.37 -20.85 1.25
N ILE A 304 -1.63 -22.16 1.40
CA ILE A 304 -0.57 -23.16 1.64
C ILE A 304 0.47 -23.12 0.52
N VAL A 305 0.02 -23.11 -0.74
CA VAL A 305 0.91 -22.98 -1.90
C VAL A 305 1.69 -21.66 -1.89
N GLY A 306 1.03 -20.56 -1.54
CA GLY A 306 1.66 -19.25 -1.38
C GLY A 306 2.83 -19.29 -0.39
N TRP A 307 2.63 -19.88 0.78
CA TRP A 307 3.69 -20.02 1.79
C TRP A 307 4.89 -20.85 1.33
N PHE A 308 4.68 -21.93 0.57
CA PHE A 308 5.77 -22.74 0.06
C PHE A 308 6.61 -22.02 -1.02
N TRP A 309 6.06 -20.97 -1.63
CA TRP A 309 6.73 -20.26 -2.73
C TRP A 309 7.37 -18.93 -2.33
N VAL A 310 7.03 -18.35 -1.17
CA VAL A 310 7.66 -17.09 -0.75
C VAL A 310 9.12 -17.36 -0.35
N PRO A 311 10.12 -16.86 -1.09
CA PRO A 311 11.50 -16.91 -0.61
C PRO A 311 11.56 -16.11 0.70
N SER A 312 12.06 -16.76 1.75
CA SER A 312 12.24 -16.13 3.07
C SER A 312 12.89 -14.76 2.89
N ALA A 313 12.32 -13.74 3.54
CA ALA A 313 12.62 -12.31 3.41
C ALA A 313 14.07 -11.88 3.74
N ALA A 314 15.03 -12.81 3.75
CA ALA A 314 16.43 -12.62 4.07
C ALA A 314 17.28 -12.04 2.91
N SER A 315 16.76 -11.96 1.67
CA SER A 315 17.46 -11.34 0.54
C SER A 315 16.89 -9.96 0.22
N THR A 316 17.24 -8.99 1.07
CA THR A 316 16.67 -7.64 1.17
C THR A 316 17.22 -6.60 0.18
N SER A 317 17.65 -6.96 -1.04
CA SER A 317 18.28 -5.95 -1.94
C SER A 317 18.10 -6.16 -3.44
N SER A 318 17.40 -7.20 -3.89
CA SER A 318 17.20 -7.44 -5.32
C SER A 318 15.72 -7.47 -5.63
N ALA A 319 15.30 -6.56 -6.52
CA ALA A 319 13.97 -6.39 -7.07
C ALA A 319 13.14 -7.68 -7.03
N ILE A 320 12.04 -7.66 -6.27
CA ILE A 320 11.08 -8.76 -6.19
C ILE A 320 10.48 -8.90 -7.59
N SER A 321 11.04 -9.80 -8.39
CA SER A 321 10.42 -10.19 -9.65
C SER A 321 9.17 -10.97 -9.28
N ILE A 322 8.03 -10.29 -9.28
CA ILE A 322 6.71 -10.89 -9.09
C ILE A 322 6.49 -11.87 -10.25
N SER A 323 6.96 -13.10 -10.08
CA SER A 323 6.70 -14.17 -11.03
C SER A 323 5.21 -14.49 -10.94
N SER A 324 4.52 -14.59 -12.09
CA SER A 324 3.11 -14.99 -12.15
C SER A 324 2.90 -16.48 -11.81
N VAL A 325 3.99 -17.26 -11.75
CA VAL A 325 4.00 -18.70 -11.48
C VAL A 325 3.31 -19.08 -10.17
N PRO A 326 3.67 -18.53 -8.98
CA PRO A 326 3.01 -18.86 -7.71
C PRO A 326 1.51 -18.66 -7.74
N PHE A 327 1.03 -17.59 -8.39
CA PHE A 327 -0.41 -17.32 -8.49
C PHE A 327 -1.12 -18.33 -9.40
N GLY A 328 -0.48 -18.72 -10.51
CA GLY A 328 -0.98 -19.79 -11.37
C GLY A 328 -1.06 -21.14 -10.65
N VAL A 329 -0.06 -21.48 -9.83
CA VAL A 329 -0.05 -22.70 -9.03
C VAL A 329 -1.12 -22.65 -7.92
N ALA A 330 -1.30 -21.51 -7.26
CA ALA A 330 -2.36 -21.32 -6.26
C ALA A 330 -3.76 -21.48 -6.88
N PHE A 331 -3.99 -20.89 -8.06
CA PHE A 331 -5.20 -21.09 -8.84
C PHE A 331 -5.42 -22.56 -9.22
N LEU A 332 -4.38 -23.23 -9.73
CA LEU A 332 -4.45 -24.64 -10.12
C LEU A 332 -4.73 -25.56 -8.93
N SER A 333 -4.15 -25.25 -7.77
CA SER A 333 -4.38 -25.95 -6.50
C SER A 333 -5.86 -25.85 -6.08
N GLY A 334 -6.42 -24.64 -6.12
CA GLY A 334 -7.85 -24.42 -5.85
C GLY A 334 -8.77 -25.12 -6.85
N PHE A 335 -8.42 -25.12 -8.14
CA PHE A 335 -9.15 -25.84 -9.18
C PHE A 335 -9.10 -27.37 -9.00
N SER A 336 -7.99 -27.89 -8.46
CA SER A 336 -7.75 -29.34 -8.31
C SER A 336 -8.05 -29.87 -6.91
N ILE A 337 -8.80 -29.12 -6.09
CA ILE A 337 -9.01 -29.42 -4.67
C ILE A 337 -9.61 -30.81 -4.42
N GLU A 338 -10.56 -31.27 -5.26
CA GLU A 338 -11.11 -32.63 -5.14
C GLU A 338 -10.08 -33.74 -5.42
N SER A 339 -9.18 -33.51 -6.38
CA SER A 339 -8.12 -34.47 -6.68
C SER A 339 -7.11 -34.55 -5.54
N LEU A 340 -6.80 -33.41 -4.92
CA LEU A 340 -5.94 -33.34 -3.74
C LEU A 340 -6.54 -34.06 -2.54
N PHE A 341 -7.83 -33.85 -2.24
CA PHE A 341 -8.51 -34.55 -1.15
C PHE A 341 -8.61 -36.06 -1.40
N SER A 342 -8.95 -36.47 -2.63
CA SER A 342 -8.97 -37.88 -3.00
C SER A 342 -7.60 -38.54 -2.83
N LEU A 343 -6.53 -37.83 -3.15
CA LEU A 343 -5.16 -38.30 -2.98
C LEU A 343 -4.76 -38.39 -1.50
N LEU A 344 -5.09 -37.36 -0.70
CA LEU A 344 -4.87 -37.35 0.75
C LEU A 344 -5.63 -38.47 1.45
N GLU A 345 -6.88 -38.72 1.09
CA GLU A 345 -7.65 -39.85 1.64
C GLU A 345 -7.01 -41.19 1.29
N ARG A 346 -6.52 -41.35 0.05
CA ARG A 346 -5.83 -42.58 -0.37
C ARG A 346 -4.53 -42.78 0.40
N MET A 347 -3.76 -41.72 0.63
CA MET A 347 -2.54 -41.77 1.44
C MET A 347 -2.85 -42.08 2.91
N SER A 348 -3.85 -41.42 3.50
CA SER A 348 -4.30 -41.69 4.87
C SER A 348 -4.69 -43.15 5.05
N LYS A 349 -5.48 -43.70 4.12
CA LYS A 349 -5.89 -45.11 4.13
C LYS A 349 -4.69 -46.06 3.99
N ALA A 350 -3.70 -45.72 3.15
CA ALA A 350 -2.49 -46.50 3.00
C ALA A 350 -1.61 -46.49 4.27
N VAL A 351 -1.61 -45.39 5.04
CA VAL A 351 -0.90 -45.26 6.32
C VAL A 351 -1.65 -45.91 7.48
N GLU A 352 -2.97 -46.05 7.43
CA GLU A 352 -3.78 -46.80 8.41
C GLU A 352 -3.72 -48.33 8.23
N ASP A 353 -3.37 -48.82 7.03
CA ASP A 353 -3.32 -50.26 6.73
C ASP A 353 -2.10 -51.08 7.27
N PRO A 354 -1.02 -50.54 7.87
CA PRO A 354 0.04 -51.37 8.43
C PRO A 354 -0.35 -52.01 9.78
N GLU A 355 -1.38 -51.50 10.49
CA GLU A 355 -1.76 -52.03 11.80
C GLU A 355 -2.62 -53.31 11.72
N ARG A 356 -3.34 -53.53 10.61
CA ARG A 356 -4.12 -54.77 10.37
C ARG A 356 -3.24 -55.96 9.98
N ARG A 357 -2.03 -55.72 9.47
CA ARG A 357 -1.09 -56.79 9.08
C ARG A 357 -0.39 -57.45 10.29
N ASN A 358 -0.40 -56.81 11.46
CA ASN A 358 0.31 -57.31 12.65
C ASN A 358 -0.60 -57.95 13.73
N LYS A 359 -1.93 -57.92 13.55
CA LYS A 359 -2.90 -58.60 14.45
C LYS A 359 -3.40 -59.96 13.92
N GLY A 360 -2.80 -60.44 12.83
CA GLY A 360 -3.16 -61.71 12.18
C GLY A 360 -2.05 -62.76 12.16
N LYS A 361 -1.03 -62.64 13.03
CA LYS A 361 -0.01 -63.66 13.23
C LYS A 361 -0.06 -64.21 14.65
#